data_AF-A0A932DT28-F1
#
_entry.id   AF-A0A932DT28-F1
#
_cell.length_a   1.000
_cell.length_b   1.000
_cell.length_c   1.000
_cell.angle_alpha   90.00
_cell.angle_beta   90.00
_cell.angle_gamma   90.00
#
_symmetry.space_group_name_H-M   'P 1'
#
loop_
_entity.id
_entity.type
_entity.pdbx_description
1 polymer ?
#
loop_
_entity_poly.entity_id
_entity_poly.type
_entity_poly.pdbx_seq_one_letter_code
_entity_poly.pdbx_strand_id
1 'polypeptide(L)' 'VQQKLAECVRGLGSRESANLYELMLSLVERPLLEAVLRETGGNQLRAAALLGINRNTLRKKLRALGIRAEGGDPRA' A
#
# COMPACT_ATOMS: atom_id res chain seq x y z
N VAL A 1 -15.53 2.67 1.61
CA VAL A 1 -14.64 1.61 1.10
C VAL A 1 -15.43 0.53 0.35
N GLN A 2 -16.47 -0.06 0.96
CA GLN A 2 -17.28 -1.12 0.33
C GLN A 2 -17.89 -0.74 -1.04
N GLN A 3 -18.45 0.46 -1.17
CA GLN A 3 -19.03 0.94 -2.44
C GLN A 3 -17.98 1.03 -3.56
N LYS A 4 -16.80 1.62 -3.28
CA LYS A 4 -15.69 1.73 -4.23
C LYS A 4 -15.13 0.37 -4.67
N LEU A 5 -15.02 -0.58 -3.73
CA LEU A 5 -14.61 -1.96 -4.03
C LEU A 5 -15.61 -2.64 -4.97
N ALA A 6 -16.91 -2.53 -4.68
CA ALA A 6 -17.96 -3.12 -5.49
C ALA A 6 -18.00 -2.53 -6.91
N GLU A 7 -17.77 -1.22 -7.06
CA GLU A 7 -17.63 -0.56 -8.36
C GLU A 7 -16.43 -1.08 -9.15
N CYS A 8 -15.26 -1.23 -8.51
CA CYS A 8 -14.06 -1.77 -9.16
C CYS A 8 -14.27 -3.22 -9.61
N VAL A 9 -14.92 -4.07 -8.81
CA VAL A 9 -15.23 -5.47 -9.19
C VAL A 9 -16.16 -5.50 -10.41
N ARG A 10 -17.22 -4.69 -10.41
CA ARG A 10 -18.17 -4.61 -11.54
C ARG A 10 -17.50 -4.11 -12.83
N GLY A 11 -16.60 -3.13 -12.73
CA GLY A 11 -15.88 -2.59 -13.88
C GLY A 11 -14.82 -3.53 -14.47
N LEU A 12 -14.30 -4.47 -13.68
CA LEU A 12 -13.29 -5.44 -14.10
C LEU A 12 -13.88 -6.78 -14.57
N GLY A 13 -15.13 -7.08 -14.20
CA GLY A 13 -15.81 -8.34 -14.54
C GLY A 13 -15.98 -8.62 -16.05
N SER A 14 -15.77 -7.64 -16.93
CA SER A 14 -15.81 -7.85 -18.40
C SER A 14 -14.44 -8.19 -19.01
N ARG A 15 -13.35 -8.09 -18.25
CA ARG A 15 -12.02 -8.53 -18.65
C ARG A 15 -11.67 -9.74 -17.78
N GLU A 16 -11.74 -10.93 -18.36
CA GLU A 16 -11.23 -12.17 -17.76
C GLU A 16 -9.83 -11.90 -17.17
N SER A 17 -9.74 -11.72 -15.85
CA SER A 17 -8.52 -11.24 -15.21
C SER A 17 -8.19 -12.10 -14.01
N ALA A 18 -7.17 -12.94 -14.21
CA ALA A 18 -6.70 -13.94 -13.25
C ALA A 18 -6.17 -13.36 -11.92
N ASN A 19 -6.17 -12.04 -11.70
CA ASN A 19 -5.49 -11.39 -10.58
C ASN A 19 -6.29 -10.26 -9.92
N LEU A 20 -7.63 -10.35 -9.91
CA LEU A 20 -8.48 -9.36 -9.23
C LEU A 20 -8.11 -9.17 -7.76
N TYR A 21 -7.75 -10.26 -7.07
CA TYR A 21 -7.33 -10.24 -5.68
C TYR A 21 -6.10 -9.35 -5.47
N GLU A 22 -5.02 -9.57 -6.24
CA GLU A 22 -3.79 -8.79 -6.17
C GLU A 22 -4.03 -7.31 -6.51
N LEU A 23 -4.88 -7.05 -7.50
CA LEU A 23 -5.28 -5.70 -7.89
C LEU A 23 -5.97 -4.98 -6.73
N MET A 24 -6.98 -5.61 -6.12
CA MET A 24 -7.70 -5.07 -4.98
C MET A 24 -6.81 -4.88 -3.76
N LEU A 25 -5.93 -5.84 -3.50
CA LEU A 25 -4.99 -5.77 -2.39
C LEU A 25 -4.04 -4.57 -2.57
N SER A 26 -3.51 -4.36 -3.78
CA SER A 26 -2.62 -3.22 -4.07
C SER A 26 -3.30 -1.86 -3.89
N LEU A 27 -4.60 -1.75 -4.23
CA LEU A 27 -5.40 -0.53 -4.08
C LEU A 27 -5.58 -0.13 -2.61
N VAL A 28 -5.61 -1.11 -1.71
CA VAL A 28 -5.77 -0.86 -0.27
C VAL A 28 -4.43 -0.74 0.43
N GLU A 29 -3.47 -1.62 0.12
CA GLU A 29 -2.15 -1.62 0.77
C GLU A 29 -1.36 -0.36 0.45
N ARG A 30 -1.35 0.10 -0.80
CA ARG A 30 -0.56 1.27 -1.17
C ARG A 30 -0.88 2.53 -0.35
N PRO A 31 -2.13 3.01 -0.27
CA PRO A 31 -2.45 4.19 0.53
C PRO A 31 -2.24 3.96 2.03
N LEU A 32 -2.45 2.74 2.54
CA LEU A 32 -2.15 2.42 3.94
C LEU A 32 -0.65 2.58 4.25
N LEU A 33 0.21 2.01 3.40
CA LEU A 33 1.66 2.07 3.58
C LEU A 33 2.19 3.50 3.44
N GLU A 34 1.70 4.27 2.45
CA GLU A 34 2.06 5.67 2.29
C GLU A 34 1.64 6.52 3.50
N ALA A 35 0.43 6.31 4.02
CA ALA A 35 -0.06 7.02 5.20
C ALA A 35 0.80 6.74 6.45
N VAL A 36 1.12 5.46 6.70
CA VAL A 36 1.96 5.08 7.84
C VAL A 36 3.40 5.58 7.68
N LEU A 37 3.96 5.55 6.47
CA LEU A 37 5.29 6.11 6.23
C LEU A 37 5.29 7.63 6.49
N ARG A 38 4.26 8.36 6.07
CA ARG A 38 4.14 9.80 6.35
C ARG A 38 4.06 10.07 7.85
N GLU A 39 3.20 9.34 8.56
CA GLU A 39 3.03 9.46 10.02
C GLU A 39 4.33 9.18 10.78
N THR A 40 5.17 8.30 10.25
CA THR A 40 6.43 7.92 10.88
C THR A 40 7.65 8.67 10.34
N GLY A 41 7.45 9.67 9.48
CA GLY A 41 8.54 10.44 8.85
C GLY A 41 9.50 9.57 8.02
N GLY A 42 8.98 8.54 7.37
CA GLY A 42 9.76 7.57 6.59
C GLY A 42 10.50 6.51 7.43
N ASN A 43 10.36 6.51 8.77
CA ASN A 43 11.01 5.53 9.63
C ASN A 43 10.36 4.14 9.49
N GLN A 44 10.95 3.29 8.64
CA GLN A 44 10.43 1.95 8.36
C GLN A 44 10.34 1.04 9.60
N LEU A 45 11.18 1.23 10.62
CA LEU A 45 11.09 0.43 11.84
C LEU A 45 9.83 0.79 12.63
N ARG A 46 9.56 2.09 12.81
CA ARG A 46 8.34 2.59 13.45
C ARG A 46 7.10 2.25 12.63
N ALA A 47 7.18 2.40 11.31
CA ALA A 47 6.09 2.05 10.40
C ALA A 47 5.72 0.56 10.51
N ALA A 48 6.72 -0.32 10.52
CA ALA A 48 6.50 -1.76 10.66
C ALA A 48 5.88 -2.13 12.01
N ALA A 49 6.33 -1.48 13.09
CA ALA A 49 5.74 -1.64 14.42
C ALA A 49 4.28 -1.17 14.46
N LEU A 50 3.96 0.00 13.88
CA LEU A 50 2.59 0.53 13.83
C LEU A 50 1.67 -0.36 12.99
N LEU A 51 2.16 -0.93 11.90
CA LEU A 51 1.43 -1.88 11.05
C LEU A 51 1.32 -3.28 11.67
N GLY A 52 2.07 -3.58 12.74
CA GLY A 52 2.11 -4.92 13.33
C GLY A 52 2.74 -5.99 12.43
N ILE A 53 3.65 -5.59 11.53
CA ILE A 53 4.33 -6.52 10.60
C ILE A 53 5.84 -6.48 10.77
N ASN A 54 6.52 -7.54 10.33
CA ASN A 54 7.98 -7.53 10.29
C ASN A 54 8.50 -6.43 9.34
N ARG A 55 9.53 -5.69 9.76
CA ARG A 55 10.21 -4.66 8.93
C ARG A 55 10.64 -5.19 7.56
N ASN A 56 11.11 -6.44 7.48
CA ASN A 56 11.49 -7.06 6.21
C ASN A 56 10.27 -7.29 5.30
N THR A 57 9.10 -7.60 5.87
CA THR A 57 7.83 -7.70 5.14
C THR A 57 7.41 -6.34 4.62
N LEU A 58 7.45 -5.29 5.46
CA LEU A 58 7.19 -3.92 5.04
C LEU A 58 8.10 -3.54 3.85
N ARG A 59 9.41 -3.74 3.98
CA ARG A 59 10.37 -3.43 2.91
C ARG A 59 10.08 -4.16 1.60
N LYS A 60 9.66 -5.44 1.65
CA LYS A 60 9.25 -6.20 0.45
C LYS A 60 8.00 -5.58 -0.19
N LYS A 61 6.99 -5.24 0.61
CA LYS A 61 5.75 -4.60 0.12
C LYS A 61 6.00 -3.23 -0.51
N LEU A 62 6.82 -2.38 0.13
CA LEU A 62 7.20 -1.08 -0.42
C LEU A 62 7.87 -1.22 -1.79
N ARG A 63 8.78 -2.20 -1.95
CA ARG A 63 9.43 -2.48 -3.24
C ARG A 63 8.44 -2.98 -4.29
N ALA A 64 7.55 -3.89 -3.93
CA ALA A 64 6.55 -4.45 -4.84
C ALA A 64 5.57 -3.39 -5.35
N LEU A 65 5.22 -2.41 -4.50
CA LEU A 65 4.29 -1.33 -4.81
C LEU A 65 4.98 -0.07 -5.34
N GLY A 66 6.32 -0.06 -5.48
CA GLY A 66 7.08 1.09 -5.95
C GLY A 66 7.05 2.31 -5.01
N ILE A 67 6.75 2.11 -3.72
CA ILE A 67 6.61 3.18 -2.73
C ILE A 67 8.00 3.54 -2.20
N ARG A 68 8.40 4.80 -2.38
CA ARG A 68 9.60 5.35 -1.76
C ARG A 68 9.26 5.83 -0.36
N ALA A 69 10.07 5.45 0.62
CA ALA A 69 9.99 6.05 1.95
C ALA A 69 10.59 7.46 1.85
N GLU A 70 9.76 8.44 1.52
CA GLU A 70 10.17 9.84 1.51
C GLU A 70 10.23 10.34 2.97
N GLY A 71 11.36 10.02 3.60
CA GLY A 71 11.84 10.64 4.84
C GLY A 71 13.17 11.30 4.51
N GLY A 72 13.10 12.44 3.83
CA GLY A 72 14.27 13.19 3.36
C GLY A 72 13.95 14.10 2.18
N ASP A 73 12.81 14.80 2.19
CA ASP A 73 12.65 15.98 1.33
C ASP A 73 13.19 17.20 2.10
N PRO A 74 14.29 17.85 1.65
CA PRO A 74 14.80 19.07 2.26
C PRO A 74 13.94 20.32 1.99
N ARG A 75 12.75 20.18 1.39
CA ARG A 75 11.88 21.30 0.98
C ARG A 75 10.43 21.25 1.48
N ALA A 76 10.09 20.33 2.38
CA ALA A 76 8.78 20.33 3.06
C ALA A 76 8.81 21.15 4.36
#